data_AF-A0A960NT20-F1
#
_entry.id   AF-A0A960NT20-F1
#
_cell.length_a   1.000
_cell.length_b   1.000
_cell.length_c   1.000
_cell.angle_alpha   90.00
_cell.angle_beta   90.00
_cell.angle_gamma   90.00
#
_symmetry.space_group_name_H-M   'P 1'
#
loop_
_entity.id
_entity.type
_entity.pdbx_description
1 polymer ?
#
loop_
_entity_poly.entity_id
_entity_poly.type
_entity_poly.pdbx_seq_one_letter_code
_entity_poly.pdbx_strand_id
1 'polypeptide(L)' 'MTKLCIFVGMMLGSYGGWYLGQALGWGLWGMFMLSGLGSVAGVYVGWKYAQRFER' A
#
# COMPACT_ATOMS: atom_id res chain seq x y z
N MET A 1 6.18 17.29 -2.64
CA MET A 1 6.72 15.93 -2.47
C MET A 1 5.67 14.93 -1.99
N THR A 2 4.66 15.39 -1.24
CA THR A 2 3.62 14.57 -0.60
C THR A 2 2.84 13.64 -1.53
N LYS A 3 2.32 14.15 -2.66
CA LYS A 3 1.52 13.33 -3.58
C LYS A 3 2.30 12.17 -4.21
N LEU A 4 3.58 12.38 -4.51
CA LEU A 4 4.45 11.33 -5.07
C LEU A 4 4.74 10.23 -4.04
N CYS A 5 5.08 10.59 -2.81
CA CYS A 5 5.32 9.62 -1.74
C CYS A 5 4.08 8.79 -1.41
N ILE A 6 2.90 9.42 -1.41
CA ILE A 6 1.62 8.73 -1.24
C ILE A 6 1.35 7.75 -2.40
N PHE A 7 1.59 8.19 -3.64
CA PHE A 7 1.39 7.35 -4.83
C PHE A 7 2.30 6.13 -4.84
N VAL A 8 3.59 6.32 -4.51
CA VAL A 8 4.56 5.23 -4.39
C VAL A 8 4.20 4.30 -3.24
N GLY A 9 3.85 4.84 -2.07
CA GLY A 9 3.42 4.05 -0.92
C GLY A 9 2.18 3.21 -1.22
N MET A 10 1.18 3.80 -1.89
CA MET A 10 -0.03 3.11 -2.34
C MET A 10 0.28 1.95 -3.29
N MET A 11 1.12 2.17 -4.32
CA MET A 11 1.49 1.11 -5.26
C MET A 11 2.22 -0.03 -4.57
N LEU A 12 3.22 0.28 -3.74
CA LEU A 12 3.98 -0.74 -3.02
C LEU A 12 3.12 -1.51 -2.02
N GLY A 13 2.24 -0.82 -1.29
CA GLY A 13 1.32 -1.44 -0.35
C GLY A 13 0.29 -2.33 -1.03
N SER A 14 -0.27 -1.90 -2.17
CA SER A 14 -1.22 -2.71 -2.96
C SER A 14 -0.53 -3.95 -3.54
N TYR A 15 0.66 -3.78 -4.12
CA TYR A 15 1.42 -4.89 -4.71
C TYR A 15 1.89 -5.89 -3.64
N GLY A 16 2.35 -5.39 -2.50
CA GLY A 16 2.70 -6.21 -1.33
C GLY A 16 1.51 -6.96 -0.77
N GLY A 17 0.34 -6.31 -0.66
CA GLY A 17 -0.90 -6.94 -0.22
C GLY A 17 -1.37 -8.05 -1.16
N TRP A 18 -1.23 -7.85 -2.48
CA TRP A 18 -1.53 -8.88 -3.47
C TRP A 18 -0.59 -10.08 -3.35
N TYR A 19 0.72 -9.86 -3.22
CA TYR A 19 1.70 -10.93 -3.07
C TYR A 19 1.52 -11.69 -1.75
N LEU A 20 1.20 -11.00 -0.66
CA LEU A 20 0.85 -11.61 0.62
C LEU A 20 -0.43 -12.45 0.52
N GLY A 21 -1.45 -11.96 -0.19
CA GLY A 21 -2.68 -12.73 -0.44
C GLY A 21 -2.43 -13.99 -1.26
N GLN A 22 -1.52 -13.91 -2.24
CA GLN A 22 -1.07 -15.07 -3.01
C GLN A 22 -0.28 -16.07 -2.16
N ALA A 23 0.63 -15.59 -1.31
CA ALA A 23 1.42 -16.42 -0.41
C ALA A 23 0.57 -17.13 0.66
N LEU A 24 -0.51 -16.48 1.13
CA LEU A 24 -1.46 -17.05 2.09
C LEU A 24 -2.51 -17.97 1.43
N GLY A 25 -2.45 -18.17 0.12
CA GLY A 25 -3.39 -19.02 -0.63
C GLY A 25 -4.82 -18.49 -0.64
N TRP A 26 -5.03 -17.20 -0.37
CA TRP A 26 -6.37 -16.60 -0.40
C TRP A 26 -6.86 -16.51 -1.85
N GLY A 27 -8.14 -16.83 -2.08
CA GLY A 27 -8.75 -16.68 -3.40
C GLY A 27 -8.77 -15.22 -3.87
N LEU A 28 -9.22 -15.01 -5.11
CA LEU A 28 -9.24 -13.71 -5.81
C LEU A 28 -9.82 -12.57 -4.95
N TRP A 29 -10.88 -12.85 -4.17
CA TRP A 29 -11.50 -11.90 -3.25
C TRP A 29 -10.64 -11.53 -2.03
N GLY A 30 -9.88 -12.49 -1.48
CA GLY A 30 -8.96 -12.22 -0.38
C GLY A 30 -7.72 -11.45 -0.83
N MET A 31 -7.20 -11.75 -2.03
CA MET A 31 -6.13 -10.95 -2.66
C MET A 31 -6.59 -9.51 -2.93
N PHE A 32 -7.82 -9.34 -3.41
CA PHE A 32 -8.40 -8.01 -3.66
C PHE A 32 -8.57 -7.21 -2.35
N MET A 33 -9.08 -7.85 -1.29
CA MET A 33 -9.21 -7.24 0.03
C MET A 33 -7.84 -6.87 0.64
N LEU A 34 -6.86 -7.77 0.58
CA LEU A 34 -5.49 -7.49 1.07
C LEU A 34 -4.79 -6.40 0.27
N SER A 35 -4.97 -6.38 -1.05
CA SER A 35 -4.43 -5.33 -1.91
C SER A 35 -5.07 -3.97 -1.58
N GLY A 36 -6.40 -3.93 -1.38
CA GLY A 36 -7.10 -2.73 -0.94
C GLY A 36 -6.63 -2.22 0.43
N LEU A 37 -6.50 -3.11 1.41
CA LEU A 37 -5.97 -2.76 2.74
C LEU A 37 -4.50 -2.31 2.66
N GLY A 38 -3.69 -2.98 1.85
CA GLY A 38 -2.30 -2.62 1.59
C GLY A 38 -2.19 -1.25 0.92
N SER A 39 -3.10 -0.91 0.00
CA SER A 39 -3.20 0.39 -0.66
C SER A 39 -3.42 1.51 0.35
N VAL A 40 -4.41 1.35 1.24
CA VAL A 40 -4.76 2.32 2.28
C VAL A 40 -3.62 2.48 3.29
N ALA A 41 -3.02 1.37 3.72
CA ALA A 41 -1.84 1.39 4.58
C ALA A 41 -0.65 2.11 3.90
N GLY A 42 -0.45 1.85 2.61
CA GLY A 42 0.56 2.49 1.78
C GLY A 42 0.38 4.00 1.64
N VAL A 43 -0.87 4.47 1.50
CA VAL A 43 -1.20 5.91 1.52
C VAL A 43 -0.83 6.55 2.85
N TYR A 44 -1.18 5.92 3.96
CA TYR A 44 -0.87 6.45 5.30
C TYR A 44 0.64 6.53 5.55
N VAL A 45 1.38 5.47 5.22
CA VAL A 45 2.84 5.43 5.37
C VAL A 45 3.51 6.45 4.45
N GLY A 46 3.07 6.54 3.19
CA GLY A 46 3.57 7.51 2.21
C GLY A 46 3.33 8.96 2.62
N TRP A 47 2.17 9.25 3.20
CA TRP A 47 1.84 10.58 3.76
C TRP A 47 2.72 10.91 4.96
N LYS A 48 2.87 9.97 5.90
CA LYS A 48 3.72 10.15 7.09
C LYS A 48 5.19 10.35 6.73
N TYR A 49 5.68 9.64 5.71
CA TYR A 49 7.04 9.82 5.20
C TYR A 49 7.22 11.17 4.51
N ALA A 50 6.25 11.60 3.71
CA ALA A 50 6.31 12.91 3.06
C ALA A 50 6.39 14.07 4.05
N GLN A 51 5.62 14.01 5.15
CA GLN A 51 5.69 15.03 6.19
C GLN A 51 7.07 15.16 6.85
N ARG A 52 7.91 14.12 6.79
CA ARG A 52 9.30 14.22 7.25
C ARG A 52 10.24 14.89 6.27
N PHE A 53 9.94 14.86 4.97
CA PHE A 53 10.74 15.52 3.92
C PHE A 53 10.31 16.97 3.68
N GLU A 54 9.10 17.36 4.09
CA GLU A 54 8.62 18.75 4.03
C GLU A 54 8.97 19.56 5.28
N ARG A 55 9.74 18.99 6.21
CA ARG A 55 10.29 19.66 7.40
C ARG A 55 11.76 20.00 7.18
#